data_AF-A0A8S2Z4K7-F1
#
_entry.id   AF-A0A8S2Z4K7-F1
#
_cell.length_a   1.000
_cell.length_b   1.000
_cell.length_c   1.000
_cell.angle_alpha   90.00
_cell.angle_beta   90.00
_cell.angle_gamma   90.00
#
_symmetry.space_group_name_H-M   'P 1'
#
loop_
_entity.id
_entity.type
_entity.pdbx_description
1 polymer ?
#
loop_
_entity_poly.entity_id
_entity_poly.type
_entity_poly.pdbx_seq_one_letter_code
_entity_poly.pdbx_strand_id
1 'polypeptide(L)'
;MFFSSVFHPFSLLILLLFHQNNCTNITFIPQPIKITVADLPQPYASSSVSKVSRIISVPTDPQFYVPDGFIVKLYMSELVAPRYLIYTPTDDILVSESSANRISCLIDNDHDGYPDQRLTFADASNGLNYPFGMAFIDGYFYVANRDA
;
A
#
# COMPACT_ATOMS: atom_id res chain seq x y z
N MET A 1 -39.25 42.59 55.63
CA MET A 1 -39.64 41.40 54.87
C MET A 1 -38.45 40.46 54.83
N PHE A 2 -38.57 39.33 55.52
CA PHE A 2 -37.52 38.33 55.70
C PHE A 2 -37.36 37.52 54.41
N PHE A 3 -36.14 37.42 53.87
CA PHE A 3 -35.81 36.42 52.85
C PHE A 3 -35.07 35.28 53.55
N SER A 4 -35.79 34.18 53.74
CA SER A 4 -35.25 32.91 54.21
C SER A 4 -34.59 32.15 53.07
N SER A 5 -33.43 31.58 53.39
CA SER A 5 -32.62 30.61 52.66
C SER A 5 -33.38 29.58 51.81
N VAL A 6 -32.81 29.15 50.67
CA VAL A 6 -32.43 27.74 50.47
C VAL A 6 -31.24 27.65 49.49
N PHE A 7 -30.05 27.31 50.00
CA PHE A 7 -28.91 26.86 49.18
C PHE A 7 -29.03 25.33 49.08
N HIS A 8 -29.27 24.78 47.89
CA HIS A 8 -29.22 23.33 47.64
C HIS A 8 -27.81 22.96 47.16
N PRO A 9 -27.05 22.12 47.88
CA PRO A 9 -25.85 21.52 47.31
C PRO A 9 -26.27 20.36 46.41
N PHE A 10 -26.15 20.54 45.09
CA PHE A 10 -26.30 19.45 44.13
C PHE A 10 -25.05 18.55 44.25
N SER A 11 -25.16 17.45 45.00
CA SER A 11 -24.14 16.42 45.06
C SER A 11 -24.26 15.52 43.82
N LEU A 12 -23.41 15.77 42.82
CA LEU A 12 -23.32 14.95 41.61
C LEU A 12 -22.55 13.65 41.92
N LEU A 13 -23.27 12.58 42.25
CA LEU A 13 -22.70 11.24 42.40
C LEU A 13 -22.48 10.63 41.01
N ILE A 14 -21.25 10.71 40.49
CA ILE A 14 -20.84 10.02 39.26
C ILE A 14 -20.69 8.53 39.59
N LEU A 15 -21.68 7.73 39.20
CA LEU A 15 -21.63 6.28 39.28
C LEU A 15 -20.75 5.74 38.15
N LEU A 16 -19.45 5.54 38.41
CA LEU A 16 -18.55 4.82 37.50
C LEU A 16 -18.94 3.34 37.48
N LEU A 17 -19.76 2.95 36.49
CA LEU A 17 -19.98 1.55 36.14
C LEU A 17 -18.72 1.01 35.47
N PHE A 18 -17.84 0.39 36.26
CA PHE A 18 -16.77 -0.46 35.73
C PHE A 18 -17.40 -1.71 35.13
N HIS A 19 -17.48 -1.77 33.80
CA HIS A 19 -17.79 -3.00 33.10
C HIS A 19 -16.57 -3.93 33.19
N GLN A 20 -16.61 -4.92 34.09
CA GLN A 20 -15.61 -5.97 34.10
C GLN A 20 -15.81 -6.85 32.87
N ASN A 21 -14.99 -6.63 31.85
CA ASN A 21 -14.84 -7.57 30.75
C ASN A 21 -14.22 -8.84 31.33
N ASN A 22 -15.05 -9.86 31.59
CA ASN A 22 -14.59 -11.20 31.94
C ASN A 22 -13.92 -11.82 30.70
N CYS A 23 -12.69 -11.44 30.43
CA CYS A 23 -11.86 -12.06 29.40
C CYS A 23 -11.37 -13.40 29.94
N THR A 24 -12.01 -14.49 29.51
CA THR A 24 -11.53 -15.83 29.77
C THR A 24 -10.21 -16.02 29.01
N ASN A 25 -9.11 -16.19 29.73
CA ASN A 25 -7.84 -16.58 29.12
C ASN A 25 -7.95 -18.02 28.61
N ILE A 26 -8.23 -18.19 27.32
CA ILE A 26 -8.15 -19.48 26.66
C ILE A 26 -6.66 -19.78 26.45
N THR A 27 -6.15 -20.76 27.18
CA THR A 27 -4.79 -21.25 26.96
C THR A 27 -4.78 -22.05 25.67
N PHE A 28 -4.12 -21.51 24.65
CA PHE A 28 -3.90 -22.24 23.40
C PHE A 28 -2.84 -23.34 23.63
N ILE A 29 -3.26 -24.59 23.59
CA ILE A 29 -2.36 -25.75 23.57
C ILE A 29 -2.31 -26.25 22.12
N PRO A 30 -1.28 -25.88 21.33
CA PRO A 30 -1.19 -26.36 19.96
C PRO A 30 -1.01 -27.88 19.95
N GLN A 31 -1.87 -28.60 19.25
CA GLN A 31 -1.58 -29.98 18.85
C GLN A 31 -0.74 -29.96 17.57
N PRO A 32 0.42 -30.64 17.54
CA PRO A 32 1.23 -30.73 16.32
C PRO A 32 0.45 -31.43 15.21
N ILE A 33 0.35 -30.78 14.05
CA ILE A 33 -0.17 -31.41 12.83
C ILE A 33 0.99 -32.10 12.13
N LYS A 34 0.84 -33.39 11.82
CA LYS A 34 1.78 -34.14 10.98
C LYS A 34 1.16 -34.32 9.60
N ILE A 35 1.75 -33.69 8.58
CA ILE A 35 1.37 -33.83 7.17
C ILE A 35 2.46 -34.63 6.48
N THR A 36 2.10 -35.73 5.84
CA THR A 36 2.96 -36.51 4.96
C THR A 36 2.61 -36.24 3.50
N VAL A 37 3.48 -36.64 2.56
CA VAL A 37 3.21 -36.48 1.12
C VAL A 37 1.92 -37.20 0.70
N ALA A 38 1.57 -38.31 1.36
CA ALA A 38 0.33 -39.05 1.10
C ALA A 38 -0.94 -38.31 1.53
N ASP A 39 -0.82 -37.35 2.45
CA ASP A 39 -1.93 -36.51 2.94
C ASP A 39 -2.16 -35.28 2.03
N LEU A 40 -1.28 -35.04 1.05
CA LEU A 40 -1.42 -33.92 0.12
C LEU A 40 -2.42 -34.28 -0.99
N PRO A 41 -3.30 -33.34 -1.38
CA PRO A 41 -4.12 -33.53 -2.57
C PRO A 41 -3.22 -33.70 -3.80
N GLN A 42 -3.70 -34.43 -4.80
CA GLN A 42 -2.98 -34.53 -6.07
C GLN A 42 -2.76 -33.13 -6.66
N PRO A 43 -1.65 -32.90 -7.38
CA PRO A 43 -1.48 -31.68 -8.16
C PRO A 43 -2.75 -31.40 -8.98
N TYR A 44 -3.25 -30.17 -8.92
CA TYR A 44 -4.48 -29.73 -9.59
C TYR A 44 -5.80 -30.36 -9.09
N ALA A 45 -5.86 -30.86 -7.83
CA ALA A 45 -7.10 -31.36 -7.23
C ALA A 45 -8.24 -30.31 -7.13
N SER A 46 -7.90 -29.03 -7.23
CA SER A 46 -8.86 -27.93 -7.42
C SER A 46 -8.43 -27.06 -8.57
N SER A 47 -9.40 -26.37 -9.18
CA SER A 47 -9.10 -25.29 -10.12
C SER A 47 -8.40 -24.15 -9.38
N SER A 48 -7.53 -23.44 -10.10
CA SER A 48 -6.90 -22.23 -9.59
C SER A 48 -7.96 -21.12 -9.45
N VAL A 49 -7.98 -20.46 -8.30
CA VAL A 49 -8.84 -19.30 -8.05
C VAL A 49 -7.95 -18.10 -7.77
N SER A 50 -8.27 -16.96 -8.40
CA SER A 50 -7.59 -15.70 -8.15
C SER A 50 -8.50 -14.77 -7.36
N LYS A 51 -8.01 -14.26 -6.22
CA LYS A 51 -8.69 -13.23 -5.45
C LYS A 51 -7.98 -11.90 -5.69
N VAL A 52 -8.42 -11.18 -6.71
CA VAL A 52 -7.87 -9.86 -7.04
C VAL A 52 -8.33 -8.82 -6.01
N SER A 53 -7.48 -7.82 -5.76
CA SER A 53 -7.83 -6.70 -4.90
C SER A 53 -9.01 -5.92 -5.48
N ARG A 54 -9.95 -5.54 -4.63
CA ARG A 54 -11.02 -4.61 -5.01
C ARG A 54 -10.44 -3.20 -5.04
N ILE A 55 -10.39 -2.62 -6.24
CA ILE A 55 -10.02 -1.21 -6.40
C ILE A 55 -11.21 -0.38 -5.90
N ILE A 56 -10.96 0.47 -4.91
CA ILE A 56 -11.88 1.53 -4.49
C ILE A 56 -11.38 2.85 -5.06
N SER A 57 -12.30 3.73 -5.45
CA SER A 57 -11.93 5.08 -5.87
C SER A 57 -11.25 5.83 -4.72
N VAL A 58 -10.30 6.70 -5.05
CA VAL A 58 -9.67 7.58 -4.07
C VAL A 58 -10.76 8.44 -3.41
N PRO A 59 -10.86 8.46 -2.06
CA PRO A 59 -11.82 9.31 -1.35
C PRO A 59 -11.62 10.79 -1.67
N THR A 60 -12.68 11.59 -1.57
CA THR A 60 -12.61 13.05 -1.81
C THR A 60 -11.68 13.78 -0.83
N ASP A 61 -11.56 13.26 0.39
CA ASP A 61 -10.60 13.73 1.41
C ASP A 61 -9.76 12.53 1.90
N PRO A 62 -8.65 12.21 1.21
CA PRO A 62 -7.82 11.08 1.58
C PRO A 62 -7.02 11.41 2.85
N GLN A 63 -7.33 10.71 3.94
CA GLN A 63 -6.60 10.82 5.19
C GLN A 63 -5.39 9.88 5.17
N PHE A 64 -4.18 10.45 5.29
CA PHE A 64 -2.92 9.70 5.37
C PHE A 64 -2.35 9.78 6.79
N TYR A 65 -2.10 8.63 7.39
CA TYR A 65 -1.36 8.54 8.66
C TYR A 65 0.13 8.46 8.34
N VAL A 66 0.83 9.57 8.45
CA VAL A 66 2.28 9.64 8.22
C VAL A 66 3.01 10.14 9.46
N PRO A 67 4.30 9.78 9.65
CA PRO A 67 5.09 10.29 10.77
C PRO A 67 5.20 11.82 10.74
N ASP A 68 5.51 12.41 11.90
CA ASP A 68 5.72 13.85 12.02
C ASP A 68 6.81 14.34 11.06
N GLY A 69 6.53 15.46 10.38
CA GLY A 69 7.42 16.04 9.38
C GLY A 69 7.31 15.44 7.98
N PHE A 70 6.48 14.40 7.78
CA PHE A 70 6.22 13.84 6.45
C PHE A 70 4.92 14.38 5.86
N ILE A 71 4.91 14.49 4.53
CA ILE A 71 3.74 14.82 3.73
C ILE A 71 3.59 13.78 2.61
N VAL A 72 2.35 13.49 2.22
CA VAL A 72 2.04 12.68 1.04
C VAL A 72 1.38 13.58 0.02
N LYS A 73 1.93 13.56 -1.20
CA LYS A 73 1.38 14.23 -2.36
C LYS A 73 1.22 13.22 -3.48
N LEU A 74 0.18 13.37 -4.28
CA LEU A 74 0.05 12.65 -5.53
C LEU A 74 1.12 13.15 -6.50
N TYR A 75 2.08 12.29 -6.84
CA TYR A 75 3.14 12.62 -7.80
C TYR A 75 2.65 12.49 -9.25
N MET A 76 2.07 11.34 -9.59
CA MET A 76 1.55 11.06 -10.93
C MET A 76 0.38 10.07 -10.88
N SER A 77 -0.67 10.31 -11.68
CA SER A 77 -1.80 9.40 -11.89
C SER A 77 -1.82 8.85 -13.33
N GLU A 78 -2.83 8.05 -13.68
CA GLU A 78 -3.01 7.51 -15.04
C GLU A 78 -1.84 6.63 -15.53
N LEU A 79 -1.18 5.94 -14.61
CA LEU A 79 -0.19 4.90 -14.88
C LEU A 79 -0.91 3.54 -14.93
N VAL A 80 -0.52 2.69 -15.88
CA VAL A 80 -1.11 1.36 -16.10
C VAL A 80 -0.30 0.32 -15.33
N ALA A 81 -0.86 -0.16 -14.21
CA ALA A 81 -0.22 -1.14 -13.34
C ALA A 81 1.26 -0.79 -13.02
N PRO A 82 1.52 0.39 -12.42
CA PRO A 82 2.87 0.76 -12.00
C PRO A 82 3.37 -0.20 -10.91
N ARG A 83 4.64 -0.63 -11.00
CA ARG A 83 5.18 -1.68 -10.11
C ARG A 83 6.54 -1.38 -9.49
N TYR A 84 7.40 -0.65 -10.19
CA TYR A 84 8.75 -0.34 -9.74
C TYR A 84 9.11 1.09 -10.15
N LEU A 85 9.86 1.77 -9.27
CA LEU A 85 10.37 3.12 -9.47
C LEU A 85 11.89 3.11 -9.28
N ILE A 86 12.61 3.84 -10.11
CA ILE A 86 14.04 4.10 -9.91
C ILE A 86 14.40 5.49 -10.40
N TYR A 87 15.29 6.17 -9.69
CA TYR A 87 15.90 7.40 -10.18
C TYR A 87 16.84 7.11 -11.34
N THR A 88 16.81 7.96 -12.35
CA THR A 88 17.87 8.01 -13.37
C THR A 88 19.11 8.68 -12.78
N PRO A 89 20.29 8.51 -13.39
CA PRO A 89 21.47 9.28 -13.03
C PRO A 89 21.31 10.81 -13.16
N THR A 90 20.25 11.28 -13.85
CA THR A 90 19.90 12.69 -14.04
C THR A 90 18.79 13.18 -13.10
N ASP A 91 18.40 12.37 -12.11
CA ASP A 91 17.38 12.68 -11.09
C ASP A 91 15.91 12.68 -11.58
N ASP A 92 15.66 12.11 -12.77
CA ASP A 92 14.31 11.79 -13.24
C ASP A 92 13.83 10.46 -12.67
N ILE A 93 12.53 10.14 -12.79
CA ILE A 93 11.99 8.86 -12.28
C ILE A 93 11.54 7.97 -13.44
N LEU A 94 12.11 6.76 -13.52
CA LEU A 94 11.56 5.70 -14.36
C LEU A 94 10.51 4.89 -13.61
N VAL A 95 9.40 4.60 -14.28
CA VAL A 95 8.29 3.80 -13.76
C VAL A 95 8.00 2.62 -14.66
N SER A 96 8.08 1.40 -14.13
CA SER A 96 7.65 0.20 -14.85
C SER A 96 6.12 0.09 -14.84
N GLU A 97 5.49 0.12 -16.01
CA GLU A 97 4.06 -0.13 -16.21
C GLU A 97 3.87 -1.54 -16.78
N SER A 98 3.82 -2.54 -15.89
CA SER A 98 4.00 -3.95 -16.26
C SER A 98 2.96 -4.43 -17.27
N SER A 99 1.68 -4.19 -17.02
CA SER A 99 0.60 -4.62 -17.93
C SER A 99 0.60 -3.86 -19.27
N ALA A 100 1.26 -2.71 -19.35
CA ALA A 100 1.39 -1.94 -20.58
C ALA A 100 2.66 -2.27 -21.37
N ASN A 101 3.53 -3.16 -20.86
CA ASN A 101 4.84 -3.45 -21.44
C ASN A 101 5.65 -2.18 -21.73
N ARG A 102 5.65 -1.23 -20.78
CA ARG A 102 6.24 0.09 -20.94
C ARG A 102 7.01 0.51 -19.70
N ILE A 103 8.06 1.30 -19.91
CA ILE A 103 8.72 2.10 -18.88
C ILE A 103 8.47 3.57 -19.21
N SER A 104 7.76 4.27 -18.32
CA SER A 104 7.58 5.72 -18.41
C SER A 104 8.77 6.44 -17.75
N CYS A 105 9.23 7.55 -18.32
CA CYS A 105 10.15 8.49 -17.69
C CYS A 105 9.36 9.73 -17.26
N LEU A 106 9.45 10.09 -15.99
CA LEU A 106 8.82 11.25 -15.38
C LEU A 106 9.91 12.28 -15.08
N ILE A 107 9.86 13.41 -15.78
CA ILE A 107 10.88 14.47 -15.72
C ILE A 107 10.31 15.64 -14.91
N ASP A 108 11.06 16.09 -13.91
CA ASP A 108 10.75 17.24 -13.05
C ASP A 108 11.94 18.21 -13.14
N ASN A 109 11.84 19.25 -13.98
CA ASN A 109 12.94 20.17 -14.26
C ASN A 109 13.05 21.30 -13.24
N ASP A 110 11.94 21.66 -12.58
CA ASP A 110 11.91 22.75 -11.60
C ASP A 110 11.99 22.26 -10.15
N HIS A 111 12.00 20.94 -9.96
CA HIS A 111 12.11 20.25 -8.68
C HIS A 111 11.01 20.64 -7.70
N ASP A 112 9.81 20.94 -8.20
CA ASP A 112 8.65 21.30 -7.38
C ASP A 112 7.94 20.07 -6.78
N GLY A 113 8.37 18.86 -7.19
CA GLY A 113 7.80 17.59 -6.77
C GLY A 113 6.62 17.14 -7.63
N TYR A 114 6.45 17.70 -8.82
CA TYR A 114 5.52 17.26 -9.85
C TYR A 114 6.25 17.11 -11.19
N PRO A 115 6.02 16.01 -11.94
CA PRO A 115 6.68 15.85 -13.23
C PRO A 115 6.07 16.80 -14.28
N ASP A 116 6.91 17.61 -14.89
CA ASP A 116 6.60 18.45 -16.06
C ASP A 116 6.23 17.60 -17.28
N GLN A 117 6.89 16.45 -17.43
CA GLN A 117 6.78 15.62 -18.62
C GLN A 117 6.71 14.15 -18.27
N ARG A 118 5.94 13.42 -19.07
CA ARG A 118 5.93 11.96 -19.13
C ARG A 118 6.30 11.51 -20.53
N LEU A 119 7.43 10.82 -20.65
CA LEU A 119 7.91 10.24 -21.90
C LEU A 119 7.90 8.72 -21.81
N THR A 120 7.88 8.04 -22.96
CA THR A 120 8.16 6.60 -23.03
C THR A 120 9.67 6.40 -23.11
N PHE A 121 10.26 5.78 -22.08
CA PHE A 121 11.68 5.44 -22.08
C PHE A 121 11.95 4.18 -22.92
N ALA A 122 11.12 3.15 -22.73
CA ALA A 122 11.14 1.92 -23.50
C ALA A 122 9.75 1.29 -23.53
N ASP A 123 9.45 0.54 -24.57
CA ASP A 123 8.19 -0.18 -24.75
C ASP A 123 8.39 -1.59 -25.32
N ALA A 124 7.29 -2.23 -25.74
CA ALA A 124 7.32 -3.57 -26.30
C ALA A 124 8.22 -3.69 -27.55
N SER A 125 8.43 -2.61 -28.32
CA SER A 125 9.35 -2.60 -29.47
C SER A 125 10.82 -2.75 -29.05
N ASN A 126 11.15 -2.40 -27.80
CA ASN A 126 12.44 -2.67 -27.17
C ASN A 126 12.53 -4.08 -26.55
N GLY A 127 11.50 -4.92 -26.72
CA GLY A 127 11.46 -6.27 -26.15
C GLY A 127 10.93 -6.33 -24.72
N LEU A 128 10.24 -5.29 -24.23
CA LEU A 128 9.61 -5.35 -22.91
C LEU A 128 8.44 -6.33 -22.88
N ASN A 129 8.41 -7.15 -21.82
CA ASN A 129 7.32 -8.06 -21.54
C ASN A 129 7.12 -8.13 -20.03
N TYR A 130 6.02 -7.56 -19.53
CA TYR A 130 5.70 -7.48 -18.12
C TYR A 130 6.87 -6.95 -17.26
N PRO A 131 7.45 -5.78 -17.61
CA PRO A 131 8.64 -5.26 -16.93
C PRO A 131 8.38 -5.04 -15.45
N PHE A 132 9.36 -5.37 -14.60
CA PHE A 132 9.28 -5.19 -13.14
C PHE A 132 10.53 -4.50 -12.60
N GLY A 133 11.51 -5.25 -12.09
CA GLY A 133 12.71 -4.68 -11.47
C GLY A 133 13.59 -3.98 -12.50
N MET A 134 14.14 -2.83 -12.14
CA MET A 134 15.03 -2.02 -12.98
C MET A 134 16.29 -1.64 -12.20
N ALA A 135 17.44 -1.53 -12.88
CA ALA A 135 18.69 -1.11 -12.27
C ALA A 135 19.64 -0.44 -13.28
N PHE A 136 20.41 0.53 -12.80
CA PHE A 136 21.57 1.08 -13.52
C PHE A 136 22.84 0.53 -12.88
N ILE A 137 23.67 -0.17 -13.65
CA ILE A 137 24.94 -0.78 -13.18
C ILE A 137 25.98 -0.65 -14.29
N ASP A 138 27.17 -0.14 -13.96
CA ASP A 138 28.33 -0.03 -14.86
C ASP A 138 28.02 0.63 -16.23
N GLY A 139 27.14 1.64 -16.23
CA GLY A 139 26.73 2.35 -17.44
C GLY A 139 25.66 1.64 -18.29
N TYR A 140 25.17 0.49 -17.83
CA TYR A 140 24.09 -0.26 -18.47
C TYR A 140 22.77 -0.12 -17.71
N PHE A 141 21.68 -0.22 -18.45
CA PHE A 141 20.33 -0.31 -17.90
C PHE A 141 19.82 -1.74 -18.00
N TYR A 142 19.42 -2.31 -16.86
CA TYR A 142 18.87 -3.64 -16.74
C TYR A 142 17.38 -3.56 -16.40
N VAL A 143 16.59 -4.42 -17.05
CA VAL A 143 15.17 -4.59 -16.76
C VAL A 143 14.86 -6.08 -16.65
N ALA A 144 14.14 -6.46 -15.60
CA ALA A 144 13.57 -7.78 -15.45
C ALA A 144 12.26 -7.86 -16.24
N ASN A 145 12.19 -8.80 -17.19
CA ASN A 145 11.00 -9.12 -17.95
C ASN A 145 10.45 -10.49 -17.51
N ARG A 146 9.18 -10.70 -17.82
CA ARG A 146 8.58 -12.03 -17.88
C ARG A 146 9.08 -12.71 -19.17
N ASP A 147 9.52 -13.95 -19.06
CA ASP A 147 9.99 -14.79 -20.18
C ASP A 147 11.41 -14.47 -20.71
N ALA A 148 12.23 -13.72 -19.95
CA ALA A 148 13.66 -13.51 -20.24
C ALA A 148 14.55 -14.65 -19.75
#